data_AF-A6VHW5-F1
#
_entry.id   AF-A6VHW5-F1
#
_cell.length_a   1.000
_cell.length_b   1.000
_cell.length_c   1.000
_cell.angle_alpha   90.00
_cell.angle_beta   90.00
_cell.angle_gamma   90.00
#
_symmetry.space_group_name_H-M   'P 1'
#
loop_
_entity.id
_entity.type
_entity.pdbx_description
1 polymer ?
#
loop_
_entity_poly.entity_id
_entity_poly.type
_entity_poly.pdbx_seq_one_letter_code
_entity_poly.pdbx_strand_id
1 'polypeptide(L)' 'MLGISDPYVLSAYVLCILSTLLCVIYGALNWNKGSETETEEIEEELKWEKEEEKMEDEIGTVV' A
#
# COMPACT_ATOMS: atom_id res chain seq x y z
N MET A 1 -42.53 -6.94 10.81
CA MET A 1 -41.31 -7.43 11.49
C MET A 1 -40.21 -7.63 10.46
N LEU A 2 -39.13 -6.86 10.48
CA LEU A 2 -37.82 -7.42 10.89
C LEU A 2 -37.60 -7.49 12.41
N GLY A 3 -38.68 -7.60 13.20
CA GLY A 3 -38.65 -7.89 14.64
C GLY A 3 -38.13 -6.80 15.56
N ILE A 4 -37.46 -5.78 15.02
CA ILE A 4 -36.79 -4.74 15.80
C ILE A 4 -37.72 -3.53 15.90
N SER A 5 -38.29 -3.32 17.09
CA SER A 5 -39.16 -2.18 17.41
C SER A 5 -38.39 -0.89 17.69
N ASP A 6 -37.05 -0.95 17.75
CA ASP A 6 -36.21 0.14 18.22
C ASP A 6 -35.42 0.79 17.06
N PRO A 7 -35.66 2.09 16.78
CA PRO A 7 -34.98 2.80 15.70
C PRO A 7 -33.46 2.97 15.91
N TYR A 8 -32.95 2.89 17.14
CA TYR A 8 -31.52 2.93 17.45
C TYR A 8 -30.81 1.63 17.04
N VAL A 9 -31.47 0.49 17.16
CA VAL A 9 -30.89 -0.79 16.73
C VAL A 9 -30.79 -0.85 15.20
N LEU A 10 -31.81 -0.37 14.49
CA LEU A 10 -31.78 -0.28 13.03
C LEU A 10 -30.68 0.68 12.56
N SER A 11 -30.54 1.85 13.21
CA SER A 11 -29.48 2.80 12.87
C SER A 11 -28.08 2.23 13.14
N ALA A 12 -27.88 1.46 14.22
CA ALA A 12 -26.62 0.79 14.49
C ALA A 12 -26.23 -0.19 13.38
N TYR A 13 -27.16 -1.00 12.88
CA TYR A 13 -26.91 -1.90 11.74
C TYR A 13 -26.52 -1.12 10.48
N VAL A 14 -27.23 -0.05 10.15
CA VAL A 14 -26.92 0.80 9.00
C VAL A 14 -25.54 1.43 9.15
N LEU A 15 -25.21 1.95 10.34
CA LEU A 15 -23.90 2.53 10.63
C LEU A 15 -22.76 1.51 10.52
N CYS A 16 -22.95 0.28 11.00
CA CYS A 16 -21.95 -0.78 10.85
C CYS A 16 -21.67 -1.10 9.37
N ILE A 17 -22.71 -1.18 8.54
CA ILE A 17 -22.57 -1.41 7.11
C ILE A 17 -21.85 -0.23 6.45
N LEU A 18 -22.27 1.01 6.76
CA LEU A 18 -21.63 2.22 6.24
C LEU A 18 -20.17 2.33 6.67
N SER A 19 -19.84 2.00 7.92
CA SER A 19 -18.47 2.01 8.42
C SER A 19 -17.61 0.99 7.67
N THR A 20 -18.14 -0.21 7.43
CA THR A 20 -17.43 -1.25 6.65
C THR A 20 -17.18 -0.76 5.22
N LEU A 21 -18.19 -0.17 4.57
CA LEU A 21 -18.06 0.38 3.22
C LEU A 21 -17.02 1.50 3.18
N LEU A 22 -17.03 2.42 4.14
CA LEU A 22 -16.03 3.49 4.23
C LEU A 22 -14.61 2.94 4.37
N CYS A 23 -14.40 1.92 5.21
CA CYS A 23 -13.09 1.28 5.35
C CYS A 23 -12.61 0.64 4.04
N VAL A 24 -13.49 -0.10 3.36
CA VAL A 24 -13.15 -0.78 2.10
C VAL A 24 -12.87 0.24 0.99
N ILE A 25 -13.71 1.27 0.84
CA ILE A 25 -13.53 2.32 -0.17
C ILE A 25 -12.24 3.08 0.08
N TYR A 26 -11.99 3.50 1.33
CA TYR A 26 -10.76 4.20 1.68
C TYR A 26 -9.53 3.33 1.42
N GLY A 27 -9.56 2.06 1.84
CA GLY A 27 -8.50 1.10 1.57
C GLY A 27 -8.24 0.94 0.07
N ALA A 28 -9.29 0.75 -0.74
CA ALA A 28 -9.17 0.62 -2.19
C ALA A 28 -8.61 1.87 -2.86
N LEU A 29 -9.04 3.07 -2.45
CA LEU A 29 -8.53 4.34 -3.00
C LEU A 29 -7.09 4.63 -2.57
N ASN A 30 -6.68 4.21 -1.38
CA ASN A 30 -5.37 4.50 -0.81
C ASN A 30 -4.36 3.35 -1.00
N TRP A 31 -4.79 2.19 -1.52
CA TRP A 31 -3.94 1.00 -1.71
C TRP A 31 -2.72 1.28 -2.59
N ASN A 32 -2.85 2.16 -3.59
CA ASN A 32 -1.80 2.44 -4.57
C ASN A 32 -0.98 3.71 -4.28
N LYS A 33 -1.27 4.44 -3.20
CA LYS A 33 -0.58 5.70 -2.86
C LYS A 33 0.72 5.52 -2.07
N GLY A 34 1.05 4.31 -1.67
CA GLY A 34 2.32 3.99 -1.00
C GLY A 34 3.45 3.57 -1.96
N SER A 35 3.15 3.42 -3.25
CA SER A 35 4.11 3.00 -4.29
C SER A 35 4.91 4.18 -4.88
N GLU A 36 4.64 5.41 -4.42
CA GLU A 36 5.26 6.62 -4.97
C GLU A 36 6.76 6.68 -4.66
N THR A 37 7.21 6.06 -3.55
CA THR A 37 8.64 5.87 -3.22
C THR A 37 9.23 4.62 -3.85
N GLU A 38 8.41 3.69 -4.34
CA GLU A 38 8.88 2.41 -4.92
C GLU A 38 9.67 2.65 -6.20
N THR A 39 9.29 3.63 -7.01
CA THR A 39 10.03 3.96 -8.25
C THR A 39 11.40 4.57 -7.95
N GLU A 40 11.49 5.42 -6.92
CA GLU A 40 12.73 6.09 -6.52
C GLU A 40 13.70 5.11 -5.82
N GLU A 41 13.16 4.23 -4.96
CA GLU A 41 13.89 3.12 -4.33
C GLU A 41 14.42 2.13 -5.38
N ILE A 42 13.60 1.75 -6.38
CA ILE A 42 14.04 0.88 -7.48
C ILE A 42 15.18 1.54 -8.28
N GLU A 43 15.10 2.84 -8.58
CA GLU A 43 16.14 3.53 -9.33
C GLU A 43 17.45 3.65 -8.53
N GLU A 44 17.36 3.82 -7.22
CA GLU A 44 18.51 3.83 -6.31
C GLU A 44 19.20 2.45 -6.27
N GLU A 45 18.46 1.36 -6.03
CA GLU A 45 18.99 -0.01 -6.01
C GLU A 45 19.70 -0.35 -7.33
N LEU A 46 19.08 -0.02 -8.46
CA LEU A 46 19.60 -0.29 -9.80
C LEU A 46 20.85 0.54 -10.11
N LYS A 47 21.03 1.69 -9.45
CA LYS A 47 22.26 2.47 -9.52
C LYS A 47 23.37 1.85 -8.68
N TRP A 48 23.06 1.42 -7.45
CA TRP A 48 24.02 0.73 -6.58
C TRP A 48 24.54 -0.56 -7.22
N GLU A 49 23.66 -1.40 -7.79
CA GLU A 49 24.03 -2.64 -8.47
C GLU A 49 25.00 -2.39 -9.63
N LYS A 50 24.76 -1.36 -10.45
CA LYS A 50 25.66 -0.95 -11.54
C LYS A 50 26.99 -0.39 -11.04
N GLU A 51 27.00 0.26 -9.89
CA GLU A 51 28.22 0.83 -9.30
C GLU A 51 29.07 -0.30 -8.68
N GLU A 52 28.45 -1.30 -8.06
CA GLU A 52 29.11 -2.53 -7.61
C GLU A 52 29.71 -3.32 -8.76
N GLU A 53 28.96 -3.58 -9.84
CA GLU A 53 29.47 -4.29 -11.03
C GLU A 53 30.69 -3.58 -11.63
N LYS A 54 30.66 -2.24 -11.72
CA LYS A 54 31.81 -1.45 -12.18
C LYS A 54 33.01 -1.55 -11.24
N MET A 55 32.80 -1.52 -9.92
CA MET A 55 33.88 -1.68 -8.95
C MET A 55 34.49 -3.09 -9.04
N GLU A 56 33.68 -4.13 -9.22
CA GLU A 56 34.16 -5.50 -9.40
C GLU A 56 34.99 -5.65 -10.68
N ASP A 57 34.53 -5.08 -11.81
CA ASP A 57 35.28 -5.07 -13.06
C ASP A 57 36.60 -4.30 -12.93
N GLU A 58 36.58 -3.11 -12.31
CA GLU A 58 37.79 -2.29 -12.11
C GLU A 58 38.80 -2.95 -11.16
N ILE A 59 38.33 -3.60 -10.08
CA ILE A 59 39.19 -4.29 -9.10
C ILE A 59 39.69 -5.63 -9.66
N GLY A 60 38.86 -6.37 -10.40
CA GLY A 60 39.19 -7.65 -11.02
C GLY A 60 40.17 -7.54 -12.18
N THR A 61 40.26 -6.37 -12.83
CA THR A 61 41.21 -6.10 -13.92
C THR A 61 42.64 -5.80 -13.42
N VAL A 62 42.82 -5.59 -12.10
CA VAL A 62 44.12 -5.22 -11.48
C VAL A 62 44.85 -6.41 -10.83
N VAL A 63 44.32 -7.63 -10.94
CA VAL A 63 44.98 -8.90 -10.54
C VAL A 63 45.44 -9.69 -11.76
#